data_AF-A0A3N6H1M1-F1
#
_entry.id   AF-A0A3N6H1M1-F1
#
_cell.length_a   1.000
_cell.length_b   1.000
_cell.length_c   1.000
_cell.angle_alpha   90.00
_cell.angle_beta   90.00
_cell.angle_gamma   90.00
#
_symmetry.space_group_name_H-M   'P 1'
#
loop_
_entity.id
_entity.type
_entity.pdbx_description
1 polymer ?
#
loop_
_entity_poly.entity_id
_entity_poly.type
_entity_poly.pdbx_seq_one_letter_code
_entity_poly.pdbx_strand_id
1 'polypeptide(L)' 'MILLDDACAKVDEPTHGRLGRILVDLDLDFVLTSERLMGNWPEVPSLHIYECLRDPHVRGVATLHYTWNGRHRRLVSV' A
#
# COMPACT_ATOMS: atom_id res chain seq x y z
N MET A 1 14.25 0.33 7.37
CA MET A 1 13.58 0.46 6.05
C MET A 1 13.90 -0.72 5.12
N ILE A 2 12.87 -1.42 4.65
CA ILE A 2 12.95 -2.48 3.63
C ILE A 2 12.01 -2.20 2.44
N LEU A 3 12.31 -2.75 1.27
CA LEU A 3 11.43 -2.73 0.09
C LEU A 3 10.95 -4.16 -0.18
N LEU A 4 9.64 -4.33 -0.28
CA LEU A 4 9.02 -5.57 -0.73
C LEU A 4 8.43 -5.34 -2.12
N ASP A 5 9.09 -5.94 -3.11
CA ASP A 5 8.65 -5.86 -4.50
C ASP A 5 7.54 -6.87 -4.80
N ASP A 6 6.52 -6.44 -5.54
CA ASP A 6 5.31 -7.20 -5.86
C ASP A 6 4.73 -7.92 -4.63
N ALA A 7 4.55 -7.11 -3.57
CA ALA A 7 4.17 -7.59 -2.26
C ALA A 7 2.89 -8.42 -2.34
N CYS A 8 2.90 -9.55 -1.64
CA CYS A 8 1.79 -10.49 -1.48
C CYS A 8 1.16 -11.05 -2.77
N ALA A 9 1.84 -10.97 -3.93
CA ALA A 9 1.33 -11.45 -5.23
C ALA A 9 0.87 -12.92 -5.25
N LYS A 10 1.42 -13.76 -4.38
CA LYS A 10 1.09 -15.20 -4.25
C LYS A 10 0.44 -15.56 -2.92
N VAL A 11 -0.01 -14.56 -2.19
CA VAL A 11 -0.61 -14.71 -0.87
C VAL A 11 -2.10 -14.43 -1.01
N ASP A 12 -2.93 -15.20 -0.33
CA ASP A 12 -4.37 -15.00 -0.30
C ASP A 12 -4.73 -13.71 0.47
N GLU A 13 -5.80 -13.05 0.05
CA GLU A 13 -6.24 -11.77 0.59
C GLU A 13 -6.42 -11.74 2.12
N PRO A 14 -6.95 -12.78 2.78
CA PRO A 14 -7.04 -12.84 4.25
C PRO A 14 -5.67 -12.80 4.95
N THR A 15 -4.60 -13.23 4.28
CA THR A 15 -3.26 -13.34 4.87
C THR A 15 -2.45 -12.04 4.72
N HIS A 16 -2.83 -11.13 3.83
CA HIS A 16 -2.11 -9.87 3.61
C HIS A 16 -2.02 -9.01 4.89
N GLY A 17 -3.11 -8.88 5.64
CA GLY A 17 -3.12 -8.15 6.91
C GLY A 17 -2.17 -8.75 7.95
N ARG A 18 -2.01 -10.08 7.97
CA ARG A 18 -1.06 -10.77 8.86
C ARG A 18 0.39 -10.47 8.49
N LEU A 19 0.71 -10.37 7.20
CA LEU A 19 2.03 -9.93 6.76
C LEU A 19 2.30 -8.50 7.18
N GLY A 20 1.32 -7.59 6.98
CA GLY A 20 1.39 -6.23 7.49
C GLY A 20 1.65 -6.18 9.00
N ARG A 21 0.94 -7.03 9.77
CA ARG A 21 1.14 -7.15 11.22
C ARG A 21 2.56 -7.55 11.59
N ILE A 22 3.13 -8.54 10.90
CA ILE A 22 4.51 -8.99 11.15
C ILE A 22 5.50 -7.84 10.92
N LEU A 23 5.32 -7.06 9.84
CA LEU A 23 6.19 -5.91 9.57
C LEU A 23 6.13 -4.86 10.68
N VAL A 24 4.93 -4.61 11.21
CA VAL A 24 4.70 -3.69 12.35
C VAL A 24 5.28 -4.23 13.65
N ASP A 25 5.04 -5.51 13.97
CA ASP A 25 5.52 -6.15 15.19
C ASP A 25 7.06 -6.26 15.24
N LEU A 26 7.70 -6.32 14.07
CA LEU A 26 9.16 -6.28 13.93
C LEU A 26 9.73 -4.85 13.93
N ASP A 27 8.90 -3.82 14.10
CA ASP A 27 9.29 -2.40 14.09
C ASP A 27 10.08 -2.00 12.82
N LEU A 28 9.61 -2.45 11.66
CA LEU A 28 10.25 -2.16 10.38
C LEU A 28 9.56 -0.99 9.67
N ASP A 29 10.34 -0.01 9.22
CA ASP A 29 9.88 0.83 8.12
C ASP A 29 9.86 0.02 6.83
N PHE A 30 8.82 0.17 6.01
CA PHE A 30 8.71 -0.56 4.76
C PHE A 30 8.12 0.27 3.63
N VAL A 31 8.49 -0.11 2.41
CA VAL A 31 7.85 0.30 1.16
C VAL A 31 7.35 -0.97 0.48
N LEU A 32 6.09 -0.95 0.02
CA LEU A 32 5.49 -2.04 -0.75
C LEU A 32 5.23 -1.56 -2.17
N THR A 33 5.56 -2.36 -3.17
CA THR A 33 5.02 -2.20 -4.52
C THR A 33 4.00 -3.30 -4.77
N SER A 34 2.94 -2.99 -5.51
CA SER A 34 1.94 -3.99 -5.91
C SER A 34 1.07 -3.45 -7.04
N GLU A 35 0.56 -4.34 -7.88
CA GLU A 35 -0.50 -4.04 -8.85
C GLU A 35 -1.92 -4.05 -8.23
N ARG A 36 -2.10 -4.66 -7.04
CA ARG A 36 -3.43 -4.91 -6.46
C ARG A 36 -3.60 -4.36 -5.05
N LEU A 37 -2.52 -4.25 -4.29
CA LEU A 37 -2.61 -3.93 -2.86
C LEU A 37 -2.64 -2.43 -2.62
N MET A 38 -3.55 -2.04 -1.75
CA MET A 38 -3.61 -0.68 -1.20
C MET A 38 -3.07 -0.60 0.24
N GLY A 39 -2.83 -1.74 0.91
CA GLY A 39 -2.31 -1.77 2.28
C GLY A 39 -3.29 -1.26 3.35
N ASN A 40 -4.59 -1.13 3.04
CA ASN A 40 -5.63 -0.64 3.97
C ASN A 40 -6.03 -1.71 5.01
N TRP A 41 -5.06 -2.37 5.62
CA TRP A 41 -5.31 -3.40 6.62
C TRP A 41 -5.34 -2.78 8.03
N PRO A 42 -6.30 -3.16 8.90
CA PRO A 42 -6.35 -2.68 10.28
C PRO A 42 -5.08 -2.94 11.08
N GLU A 43 -4.31 -3.96 10.72
CA GLU A 43 -3.05 -4.33 11.34
C GLU A 43 -1.91 -3.33 11.07
N VAL A 44 -2.04 -2.50 10.03
CA VAL A 44 -1.07 -1.46 9.68
C VAL A 44 -1.56 -0.10 10.20
N PRO A 45 -0.84 0.56 11.12
CA PRO A 45 -1.32 1.74 11.83
C PRO A 45 -1.39 2.99 10.95
N SER A 46 -0.50 3.13 9.97
CA SER A 46 -0.50 4.26 9.05
C SER A 46 0.25 3.94 7.76
N LEU A 47 -0.22 4.45 6.63
CA LEU A 47 0.50 4.39 5.35
C LEU A 47 0.28 5.65 4.51
N HIS A 48 1.27 5.96 3.69
CA HIS A 48 1.07 6.72 2.47
C HIS A 48 0.93 5.76 1.30
N ILE A 49 -0.10 5.96 0.49
CA ILE A 49 -0.43 5.08 -0.64
C ILE A 49 -0.42 5.95 -1.89
N TYR A 50 0.38 5.56 -2.87
CA TYR A 50 0.41 6.22 -4.17
C TYR A 50 -0.15 5.26 -5.20
N GLU A 51 -1.35 5.58 -5.70
CA GLU A 51 -2.00 4.83 -6.77
C GLU A 51 -1.57 5.41 -8.11
N CYS A 52 -0.90 4.59 -8.91
CA CYS A 52 -0.44 4.96 -10.25
C CYS A 52 -1.56 4.73 -11.28
N LEU A 53 -2.06 5.82 -11.87
CA LEU A 53 -3.06 5.81 -12.91
C LEU A 53 -2.41 5.97 -14.28
N ARG A 54 -2.76 5.08 -15.21
CA ARG A 54 -2.27 5.11 -16.60
C ARG A 54 -3.44 5.13 -17.57
N ASP A 55 -3.50 6.17 -18.38
CA ASP A 55 -4.31 6.18 -19.60
C ASP A 55 -3.47 5.60 -20.76
N PRO A 56 -3.94 4.56 -21.48
CA PRO A 56 -3.20 3.99 -22.60
C PRO A 56 -3.09 4.94 -23.81
N HIS A 57 -3.96 5.94 -23.93
CA HIS A 57 -3.98 6.90 -25.03
C HIS A 57 -3.13 8.16 -24.76
N VAL A 58 -2.68 8.36 -23.53
CA VAL A 58 -1.88 9.53 -23.13
C VAL A 58 -0.50 9.09 -22.63
N ARG A 59 0.53 9.90 -22.91
CA ARG A 59 1.88 9.67 -22.36
C ARG A 59 1.96 10.20 -20.94
N GLY A 60 2.35 9.35 -20.00
CA GLY A 60 2.62 9.71 -18.60
C GLY A 60 1.88 8.84 -17.61
N VAL A 61 2.20 8.97 -16.33
CA VAL A 61 1.51 8.32 -15.22
C VAL A 61 1.06 9.42 -14.27
N ALA A 62 -0.22 9.43 -13.91
CA ALA A 62 -0.72 10.27 -12.84
C ALA A 62 -0.68 9.49 -11.52
N THR A 63 -0.57 10.19 -10.40
CA THR A 63 -0.59 9.56 -9.07
C THR A 63 -1.68 10.16 -8.22
N LEU A 64 -2.49 9.32 -7.59
CA LEU A 64 -3.33 9.74 -6.47
C LEU A 64 -2.64 9.40 -5.16
N HIS A 65 -2.56 10.37 -4.27
CA HIS A 65 -1.97 10.18 -2.95
C HIS A 65 -3.07 10.01 -1.91
N TYR A 66 -3.02 8.89 -1.20
CA TYR A 66 -3.89 8.65 -0.05
C TYR A 66 -3.07 8.51 1.23
N THR A 67 -3.71 8.86 2.35
CA THR A 67 -3.27 8.47 3.68
C THR A 67 -4.20 7.42 4.25
N TRP A 68 -3.62 6.41 4.88
CA TRP A 68 -4.31 5.44 5.73
C TRP A 68 -3.91 5.71 7.18
N ASN A 69 -4.87 5.66 8.09
CA ASN A 69 -4.66 5.91 9.52
C ASN A 69 -5.04 4.71 10.41
N GLY A 70 -4.99 3.49 9.87
CA GLY A 70 -5.43 2.27 10.57
C GLY A 70 -6.93 2.01 10.51
N ARG A 71 -7.72 2.96 9.98
CA ARG A 71 -9.19 2.81 9.91
C ARG A 71 -9.84 3.39 8.66
N HIS A 72 -9.36 4.53 8.19
CA HIS A 72 -9.92 5.22 7.04
C HIS A 72 -8.82 5.60 6.05
N ARG A 73 -9.06 5.32 4.78
CA ARG A 73 -8.26 5.85 3.67
C ARG A 73 -8.83 7.19 3.24
N ARG A 74 -7.99 8.21 3.11
CA ARG A 74 -8.37 9.57 2.71
C ARG A 74 -7.49 10.04 1.56
N LEU A 75 -8.12 10.61 0.54
CA LEU A 75 -7.40 11.29 -0.54
C LEU A 75 -6.74 12.55 0.04
N VAL A 76 -5.46 12.72 -0.26
CA VAL A 76 -4.74 13.96 0.04
C VAL A 76 -5.04 14.92 -1.10
N SER A 77 -5.85 15.94 -0.85
CA SER A 77 -6.04 17.05 -1.79
C SER A 77 -4.82 17.96 -1.75
N VAL A 78 -4.27 18.26 -2.93
CA VAL A 78 -3.23 19.27 -3.14
C VAL A 78 -3.86 20.66 -3.25
#